data_AF-A0A3P5WKD8-F1
#
_entry.id   AF-A0A3P5WKD8-F1
#
_cell.length_a   1.000
_cell.length_b   1.000
_cell.length_c   1.000
_cell.angle_alpha   90.00
_cell.angle_beta   90.00
_cell.angle_gamma   90.00
#
_symmetry.space_group_name_H-M   'P 1'
#
loop_
_entity.id
_entity.type
_entity.pdbx_description
1 polymer ?
#
loop_
_entity_poly.entity_id
_entity_poly.type
_entity_poly.pdbx_seq_one_letter_code
_entity_poly.pdbx_strand_id
1 'polypeptide(L)'
;MLEQAGLRRDGAMVLALMAQPRFLGFWFNPVSFWLVLRGPDLLAVIAEVNNTFGQRHSYLCHHDGFTPIRPEDRLSTEKLFHVSPFQDVAGGYEFRFTVTDDKIAVLIRQTNGEEGLVATLHATLRPLRQPGLLAAALRRPGGALRIVALIYWHALRLRLKGAAYRRLPAPPSKEISR
;
A
#
# COMPACT_ATOMS: atom_id res chain seq x y z
N MET A 1 -10.31 14.99 -1.24
CA MET A 1 -9.67 14.19 -0.18
C MET A 1 -8.65 15.00 0.61
N LEU A 2 -7.50 15.38 0.05
CA LEU A 2 -6.44 16.09 0.79
C LEU A 2 -6.89 17.48 1.30
N GLU A 3 -7.62 18.25 0.49
CA GLU A 3 -8.19 19.53 0.92
C GLU A 3 -9.23 19.38 2.04
N GLN A 4 -10.04 18.31 2.00
CA GLN A 4 -11.01 17.97 3.07
C GLN A 4 -10.32 17.48 4.35
N ALA A 5 -9.04 17.10 4.27
CA ALA A 5 -8.19 16.80 5.41
C ALA A 5 -7.42 18.04 5.89
N GLY A 6 -7.58 19.20 5.23
CA GLY A 6 -6.97 20.47 5.62
C GLY A 6 -5.68 20.81 4.86
N LEU A 7 -5.21 19.96 3.94
CA LEU A 7 -4.04 20.27 3.12
C LEU A 7 -4.42 21.25 2.01
N ARG A 8 -3.99 22.50 2.14
CA ARG A 8 -4.10 23.50 1.07
C ARG A 8 -3.09 23.19 -0.03
N ARG A 9 -3.57 23.17 -1.27
CA ARG A 9 -2.72 23.00 -2.44
C ARG A 9 -1.77 24.18 -2.61
N ASP A 10 -0.54 23.87 -2.94
CA ASP A 10 0.56 24.79 -3.19
C ASP A 10 1.25 24.37 -4.49
N GLY A 11 1.72 25.33 -5.28
CA GLY A 11 2.40 25.09 -6.56
C GLY A 11 3.74 24.37 -6.41
N ALA A 12 4.34 24.39 -5.21
CA ALA A 12 5.56 23.64 -4.90
C ALA A 12 5.33 22.15 -4.59
N MET A 13 4.07 21.71 -4.49
CA MET A 13 3.75 20.32 -4.16
C MET A 13 3.77 19.41 -5.40
N VAL A 14 4.31 18.20 -5.22
CA VAL A 14 4.33 17.14 -6.22
C VAL A 14 3.54 15.94 -5.70
N LEU A 15 2.62 15.43 -6.54
CA LEU A 15 1.92 14.19 -6.28
C LEU A 15 2.60 13.07 -7.09
N ALA A 16 3.17 12.09 -6.39
CA ALA A 16 3.79 10.92 -7.01
C ALA A 16 2.97 9.65 -6.72
N LEU A 17 2.94 8.73 -7.67
CA LEU A 17 2.26 7.45 -7.53
C LEU A 17 3.27 6.30 -7.63
N MET A 18 3.29 5.45 -6.59
CA MET A 18 3.91 4.14 -6.66
C MET A 18 2.84 3.08 -6.87
N ALA A 19 2.89 2.43 -8.04
CA ALA A 19 2.01 1.36 -8.44
C ALA A 19 2.70 0.47 -9.47
N GLN A 20 2.20 -0.75 -9.68
CA GLN A 20 2.63 -1.57 -10.80
C GLN A 20 1.84 -1.19 -12.06
N PRO A 21 2.52 -0.99 -13.20
CA PRO A 21 1.84 -0.72 -14.46
C PRO A 21 1.13 -1.98 -14.95
N ARG A 22 0.03 -1.79 -15.67
CA ARG A 22 -0.67 -2.89 -16.36
C ARG A 22 0.25 -3.49 -17.42
N PHE A 23 0.33 -4.82 -17.46
CA PHE A 23 1.16 -5.55 -18.43
C PHE A 23 0.34 -6.64 -19.12
N LEU A 24 0.33 -6.63 -20.47
CA LEU A 24 -0.42 -7.57 -21.31
C LEU A 24 -1.89 -7.77 -20.89
N GLY A 25 -2.57 -6.67 -20.52
CA GLY A 25 -3.97 -6.69 -20.13
C GLY A 25 -4.23 -7.12 -18.67
N PHE A 26 -3.22 -7.64 -17.96
CA PHE A 26 -3.33 -8.03 -16.55
C PHE A 26 -2.87 -6.92 -15.62
N TRP A 27 -3.65 -6.67 -14.58
CA TRP A 27 -3.39 -5.63 -13.58
C TRP A 27 -3.90 -6.05 -12.20
N PHE A 28 -3.03 -6.01 -11.21
CA PHE A 28 -3.40 -6.16 -9.80
C PHE A 28 -2.36 -5.47 -8.91
N ASN A 29 -2.78 -4.41 -8.22
CA ASN A 29 -1.98 -3.69 -7.23
C ASN A 29 -2.52 -3.98 -5.83
N PRO A 30 -1.92 -4.89 -5.05
CA PRO A 30 -2.40 -5.17 -3.69
C PRO A 30 -2.37 -3.92 -2.81
N VAL A 31 -1.37 -3.05 -3.04
CA VAL A 31 -1.30 -1.72 -2.48
C VAL A 31 -0.68 -0.75 -3.49
N SER A 32 -1.20 0.46 -3.54
CA SER A 32 -0.62 1.61 -4.25
C SER A 32 -0.39 2.73 -3.26
N PHE A 33 0.71 3.49 -3.42
CA PHE A 33 1.02 4.62 -2.55
C PHE A 33 1.00 5.91 -3.34
N TRP A 34 0.12 6.84 -2.95
CA TRP A 34 0.15 8.22 -3.41
C TRP A 34 0.96 9.04 -2.43
N LEU A 35 2.02 9.69 -2.89
CA LEU A 35 2.94 10.46 -2.07
C LEU A 35 2.75 11.94 -2.36
N VAL A 36 2.55 12.74 -1.32
CA VAL A 36 2.51 14.20 -1.43
C VAL A 36 3.84 14.75 -0.94
N LEU A 37 4.60 15.34 -1.87
CA LEU A 37 5.96 15.83 -1.64
C LEU A 37 6.00 17.35 -1.76
N ARG A 38 6.88 18.01 -1.01
CA ARG A 38 7.29 19.41 -1.21
C ARG A 38 8.81 19.45 -1.13
N GLY A 39 9.46 19.54 -2.29
CA GLY A 39 10.91 19.33 -2.36
C GLY A 39 11.29 17.93 -1.82
N PRO A 40 12.23 17.80 -0.88
CA PRO A 40 12.62 16.51 -0.29
C PRO A 40 11.65 16.03 0.81
N ASP A 41 10.71 16.87 1.26
CA ASP A 41 9.84 16.54 2.38
C ASP A 41 8.58 15.79 1.92
N LEU A 42 8.29 14.67 2.59
CA LEU A 42 7.06 13.91 2.45
C LEU A 42 6.01 14.43 3.42
N LEU A 43 4.91 14.99 2.92
CA LEU A 43 3.89 15.63 3.76
C LEU A 43 2.72 14.71 4.11
N ALA A 44 2.35 13.82 3.17
CA ALA A 44 1.27 12.86 3.35
C ALA A 44 1.44 11.65 2.42
N VAL A 45 0.87 10.53 2.83
CA VAL A 45 0.77 9.31 2.02
C VAL A 45 -0.67 8.81 2.01
N ILE A 46 -1.18 8.44 0.84
CA ILE A 46 -2.42 7.65 0.73
C ILE A 46 -2.02 6.23 0.39
N ALA A 47 -2.19 5.31 1.33
CA ALA A 47 -2.05 3.88 1.10
C ALA A 47 -3.39 3.32 0.61
N GLU A 48 -3.51 3.15 -0.70
CA GLU A 48 -4.67 2.57 -1.35
C GLU A 48 -4.51 1.05 -1.42
N VAL A 49 -5.35 0.32 -0.69
CA VAL A 49 -5.28 -1.14 -0.59
C VAL A 49 -6.42 -1.75 -1.39
N ASN A 50 -6.09 -2.70 -2.25
CA ASN A 50 -7.06 -3.44 -3.07
C ASN A 50 -7.04 -4.92 -2.66
N ASN A 51 -8.22 -5.53 -2.51
CA ASN A 51 -8.32 -6.96 -2.25
C ASN A 51 -8.65 -7.76 -3.51
N THR A 52 -8.48 -9.08 -3.45
CA THR A 52 -8.79 -9.99 -4.57
C THR A 52 -10.29 -10.13 -4.86
N PHE A 53 -11.14 -9.47 -4.08
CA PHE A 53 -12.60 -9.44 -4.25
C PHE A 53 -13.09 -8.16 -4.95
N GLY A 54 -12.17 -7.33 -5.46
CA GLY A 54 -12.49 -6.10 -6.18
C GLY A 54 -12.91 -4.92 -5.30
N GLN A 55 -12.72 -5.03 -3.98
CA GLN A 55 -12.92 -3.92 -3.06
C GLN A 55 -11.62 -3.12 -2.90
N ARG A 56 -11.78 -1.84 -2.52
CA ARG A 56 -10.71 -0.89 -2.33
C ARG A 56 -10.96 -0.06 -1.07
N HIS A 57 -9.88 0.26 -0.35
CA HIS A 57 -9.91 1.18 0.78
C HIS A 57 -8.65 2.00 0.86
N SER A 58 -8.77 3.27 1.23
CA SER A 58 -7.63 4.19 1.34
C SER A 58 -7.36 4.60 2.78
N TYR A 59 -6.10 4.47 3.21
CA TYR A 59 -5.61 5.02 4.47
C TYR A 59 -4.81 6.29 4.21
N LEU A 60 -5.25 7.41 4.76
CA LEU A 60 -4.54 8.68 4.67
C LEU A 60 -3.58 8.81 5.87
N CYS A 61 -2.29 8.73 5.62
CA CYS A 61 -1.24 8.84 6.63
C CYS A 61 -0.61 10.24 6.58
N HIS A 62 -0.75 11.02 7.64
CA HIS A 62 -0.11 12.33 7.79
C HIS A 62 0.05 12.71 9.26
N HIS A 63 0.92 13.66 9.54
CA HIS A 63 0.95 14.35 10.84
C HIS A 63 -0.08 15.48 10.87
N ASP A 64 -0.46 15.90 12.08
CA ASP A 64 -1.26 17.10 12.27
C ASP A 64 -0.58 18.32 11.63
N GLY A 65 -1.34 19.10 10.86
CA GLY A 65 -0.80 20.24 10.12
C GLY A 65 0.10 19.88 8.93
N PHE A 66 0.21 18.60 8.55
CA PHE A 66 1.01 18.12 7.41
C PHE A 66 2.50 18.47 7.53
N THR A 67 3.06 18.34 8.73
CA THR A 67 4.51 18.43 8.93
C THR A 67 5.23 17.27 8.22
N PRO A 68 6.49 17.46 7.78
CA PRO A 68 7.24 16.42 7.09
C PRO A 68 7.33 15.11 7.89
N ILE A 69 6.99 14.00 7.24
CA ILE A 69 7.11 12.63 7.73
C ILE A 69 8.58 12.20 7.61
N ARG A 70 9.16 11.75 8.73
CA ARG A 70 10.53 11.25 8.86
C ARG A 70 10.56 9.72 8.93
N PRO A 71 11.68 9.06 8.58
CA PRO A 71 11.80 7.60 8.63
C PRO A 71 11.53 6.95 10.00
N GLU A 72 11.73 7.70 11.07
CA GLU A 72 11.54 7.28 12.45
C GLU A 72 10.07 7.36 12.89
N ASP A 73 9.26 8.14 12.17
CA ASP A 73 7.86 8.39 12.50
C ASP A 73 7.01 7.14 12.32
N ARG A 74 6.01 7.02 13.21
CA ARG A 74 5.04 5.92 13.24
C ARG A 74 3.65 6.50 13.12
N LEU A 75 3.02 6.30 11.96
CA LEU A 75 1.68 6.79 11.68
C LEU A 75 0.69 5.65 11.93
N SER A 76 -0.16 5.80 12.94
CA SER A 76 -1.10 4.77 13.35
C SER A 76 -2.52 5.11 12.92
N THR A 77 -3.26 4.12 12.42
CA THR A 77 -4.68 4.22 12.06
C THR A 77 -5.40 2.91 12.36
N GLU A 78 -6.71 2.96 12.53
CA GLU A 78 -7.52 1.77 12.78
C GLU A 78 -7.61 0.89 11.53
N LYS A 79 -7.46 -0.44 11.71
CA LYS A 79 -7.66 -1.38 10.60
C LYS A 79 -9.15 -1.51 10.30
N LEU A 80 -9.56 -0.98 9.15
CA LEU A 80 -10.97 -0.95 8.74
C LEU A 80 -11.25 -1.74 7.45
N PHE A 81 -10.24 -2.37 6.85
CA PHE A 81 -10.37 -3.08 5.57
C PHE A 81 -10.00 -4.57 5.61
N HIS A 82 -10.83 -5.40 4.98
CA HIS A 82 -10.62 -6.84 4.86
C HIS A 82 -9.76 -7.17 3.64
N VAL A 83 -8.48 -7.43 3.90
CA VAL A 83 -7.47 -7.70 2.85
C VAL A 83 -7.20 -9.19 2.63
N SER A 84 -7.59 -10.05 3.56
CA SER A 84 -7.32 -11.49 3.52
C SER A 84 -8.43 -12.29 4.22
N PRO A 85 -8.96 -13.36 3.61
CA PRO A 85 -9.97 -14.23 4.21
C PRO A 85 -9.47 -15.01 5.44
N PHE A 86 -8.16 -14.95 5.73
CA PHE A 86 -7.54 -15.59 6.90
C PHE A 86 -7.15 -14.57 7.98
N GLN A 87 -7.52 -13.30 7.85
CA GLN A 87 -7.25 -12.26 8.85
C GLN A 87 -8.52 -11.53 9.25
N ASP A 88 -8.69 -11.30 10.54
CA ASP A 88 -9.78 -10.46 11.05
C ASP A 88 -9.56 -8.98 10.70
N VAL A 89 -10.66 -8.24 10.52
CA VAL A 89 -10.66 -6.78 10.47
C VAL A 89 -10.69 -6.26 11.90
N ALA A 90 -9.58 -6.48 12.60
CA ALA A 90 -9.41 -6.09 14.00
C ALA A 90 -7.98 -5.60 14.22
N GLY A 91 -7.85 -4.67 15.18
CA GLY A 91 -6.60 -4.07 15.57
C GLY A 91 -6.23 -2.80 14.80
N GLY A 92 -4.93 -2.48 14.79
CA GLY A 92 -4.40 -1.24 14.19
C GLY A 92 -3.38 -1.50 13.10
N TYR A 93 -3.20 -0.50 12.22
CA TYR A 93 -2.06 -0.41 11.33
C TYR A 93 -1.10 0.68 11.80
N GLU A 94 0.18 0.34 11.86
CA GLU A 94 1.27 1.29 11.98
C GLU A 94 2.03 1.32 10.65
N PHE A 95 2.20 2.52 10.10
CA PHE A 95 2.93 2.78 8.88
C PHE A 95 4.23 3.52 9.18
N ARG A 96 5.30 3.11 8.49
CA ARG A 96 6.57 3.85 8.44
C ARG A 96 6.98 4.03 6.99
N PHE A 97 7.40 5.23 6.64
CA PHE A 97 7.78 5.59 5.29
C PHE A 97 9.20 6.11 5.26
N THR A 98 9.98 5.68 4.28
CA THR A 98 11.27 6.29 3.95
C THR A 98 11.23 6.57 2.47
N VAL A 99 11.32 7.83 2.08
CA VAL A 99 11.32 8.28 0.69
C VAL A 99 12.52 9.18 0.51
N THR A 100 13.42 8.80 -0.40
CA THR A 100 14.54 9.62 -0.87
C THR A 100 14.59 9.55 -2.38
N ASP A 101 15.50 10.32 -3.00
CA ASP A 101 15.62 10.39 -4.46
C ASP A 101 15.93 9.05 -5.15
N ASP A 102 16.53 8.11 -4.41
CA ASP A 102 17.05 6.85 -4.92
C ASP A 102 16.37 5.61 -4.30
N LYS A 103 15.56 5.74 -3.25
CA LYS A 103 14.91 4.61 -2.58
C LYS A 103 13.55 4.97 -1.99
N ILE A 104 12.69 3.96 -1.93
CA ILE A 104 11.47 3.99 -1.15
C ILE A 104 11.39 2.72 -0.31
N ALA A 105 11.09 2.89 0.97
CA ALA A 105 10.76 1.81 1.88
C ALA A 105 9.43 2.10 2.58
N VAL A 106 8.58 1.08 2.67
CA VAL A 106 7.32 1.12 3.42
C VAL A 106 7.28 -0.07 4.34
N LEU A 107 7.01 0.17 5.62
CA LEU A 107 6.72 -0.86 6.60
C LEU A 107 5.29 -0.67 7.08
N ILE A 108 4.51 -1.75 7.00
CA ILE A 108 3.14 -1.83 7.49
C ILE A 108 3.13 -2.91 8.57
N ARG A 109 2.88 -2.50 9.81
CA ARG A 109 2.69 -3.42 10.93
C ARG A 109 1.22 -3.45 11.28
N GLN A 110 0.62 -4.64 11.20
CA GLN A 110 -0.68 -4.91 11.78
C GLN A 110 -0.50 -5.51 13.17
N THR A 111 -1.20 -4.98 14.16
CA THR A 111 -1.28 -5.53 15.52
C THR A 111 -2.72 -5.88 15.87
N ASN A 112 -2.97 -7.08 16.39
CA ASN A 112 -4.28 -7.53 16.87
C ASN A 112 -4.09 -8.49 18.07
N GLY A 113 -3.91 -7.93 19.26
CA GLY A 113 -3.57 -8.71 20.45
C GLY A 113 -2.20 -9.39 20.31
N GLU A 114 -2.15 -10.71 20.51
CA GLU A 114 -0.93 -11.52 20.31
C GLU A 114 -0.66 -11.83 18.82
N GLU A 115 -1.64 -11.62 17.94
CA GLU A 115 -1.50 -11.83 16.52
C GLU A 115 -1.06 -10.55 15.81
N GLY A 116 -0.22 -10.69 14.79
CA GLY A 116 0.25 -9.54 14.01
C GLY A 116 0.93 -9.96 12.72
N LEU A 117 1.05 -9.01 11.81
CA LEU A 117 1.74 -9.20 10.55
C LEU A 117 2.58 -7.97 10.23
N VAL A 118 3.77 -8.20 9.70
CA VAL A 118 4.62 -7.16 9.16
C VAL A 118 4.75 -7.37 7.67
N ALA A 119 4.37 -6.35 6.89
CA ALA A 119 4.60 -6.28 5.46
C ALA A 119 5.62 -5.17 5.17
N THR A 120 6.67 -5.51 4.43
CA THR A 120 7.71 -4.56 4.04
C THR A 120 7.82 -4.49 2.54
N LEU A 121 7.88 -3.27 2.01
CA LEU A 121 8.22 -2.98 0.63
C LEU A 121 9.53 -2.20 0.61
N HIS A 122 10.48 -2.64 -0.20
CA HIS A 122 11.72 -1.91 -0.47
C HIS A 122 11.93 -1.83 -1.98
N ALA A 123 12.17 -0.63 -2.47
CA ALA A 123 12.41 -0.37 -3.89
C ALA A 123 13.54 0.64 -4.06
N THR A 124 14.40 0.40 -5.05
CA THR A 124 15.38 1.38 -5.53
C THR A 124 14.75 2.13 -6.71
N LEU A 125 14.72 3.46 -6.64
CA LEU A 125 14.23 4.30 -7.70
C LEU A 125 15.24 4.38 -8.83
N ARG A 126 14.75 4.27 -10.06
CA ARG A 126 15.54 4.44 -11.28
C ARG A 126 14.80 5.38 -12.21
N PRO A 127 15.52 6.30 -12.89
CA PRO A 127 14.90 7.16 -13.89
C PRO A 127 14.14 6.34 -14.94
N LEU A 128 12.93 6.80 -15.28
CA LEU A 128 12.09 6.16 -16.27
C LEU A 128 12.69 6.36 -17.68
N ARG A 129 13.49 5.40 -18.14
CA ARG A 129 14.11 5.41 -19.47
C ARG A 129 13.55 4.27 -20.31
N GLN A 130 13.33 4.50 -21.60
CA GLN A 130 12.81 3.51 -22.55
C GLN A 130 13.53 2.14 -22.49
N PRO A 131 14.89 2.07 -22.54
CA PRO A 131 15.57 0.78 -22.44
C PRO A 131 15.36 0.09 -21.08
N GLY A 132 15.22 0.85 -20.00
CA GLY A 132 14.91 0.31 -18.68
C GLY A 132 13.52 -0.31 -18.60
N LEU A 133 12.54 0.30 -19.28
CA LEU A 133 11.17 -0.23 -19.38
C LEU A 133 11.11 -1.53 -20.16
N LEU A 134 11.78 -1.60 -21.32
CA LEU A 134 11.83 -2.82 -22.14
C LEU A 134 12.53 -3.96 -21.38
N ALA A 135 13.66 -3.68 -20.73
CA ALA A 135 14.36 -4.66 -19.91
C ALA A 135 13.50 -5.16 -18.73
N ALA A 136 12.73 -4.27 -18.09
CA ALA A 136 11.81 -4.64 -17.01
C ALA A 136 10.66 -5.52 -17.52
N ALA A 137 10.06 -5.19 -18.67
CA ALA A 137 9.01 -5.96 -19.32
C ALA A 137 9.48 -7.37 -19.69
N LEU A 138 10.66 -7.48 -20.33
CA LEU A 138 11.25 -8.77 -20.73
C LEU A 138 11.66 -9.63 -19.53
N ARG A 139 12.10 -9.02 -18.43
CA ARG A 139 12.45 -9.76 -17.20
C ARG A 139 11.25 -10.32 -16.47
N ARG A 140 10.06 -9.74 -16.63
CA ARG A 140 8.84 -10.15 -15.90
C ARG A 140 7.58 -10.15 -16.79
N PRO A 141 7.54 -10.98 -17.84
CA PRO A 141 6.41 -10.99 -18.78
C PRO A 141 5.08 -11.45 -18.16
N GLY A 142 5.12 -12.11 -16.99
CA GLY A 142 3.93 -12.56 -16.25
C GLY A 142 3.84 -12.02 -14.82
N GLY A 143 4.38 -10.84 -14.54
CA GLY A 143 4.50 -10.29 -13.18
C GLY A 143 3.19 -10.31 -12.38
N ALA A 144 2.09 -9.81 -12.96
CA ALA A 144 0.78 -9.78 -12.32
C ALA A 144 0.20 -11.19 -12.10
N LEU A 145 0.29 -12.07 -13.11
CA LEU A 145 -0.19 -13.46 -12.98
C LEU A 145 0.55 -14.21 -11.89
N ARG A 146 1.87 -14.01 -11.78
CA ARG A 146 2.70 -14.59 -10.72
C ARG A 146 2.27 -14.08 -9.33
N ILE A 147 1.95 -12.80 -9.18
CA ILE A 147 1.47 -12.25 -7.90
C ILE A 147 0.16 -12.93 -7.50
N VAL A 148 -0.80 -13.00 -8.42
CA VAL A 148 -2.09 -13.67 -8.17
C VAL A 148 -1.88 -15.15 -7.83
N ALA A 149 -1.04 -15.86 -8.60
CA ALA A 149 -0.71 -17.26 -8.34
C ALA A 149 -0.07 -17.48 -6.95
N LEU A 150 0.84 -16.60 -6.54
CA LEU A 150 1.46 -16.65 -5.21
C LEU A 150 0.45 -16.39 -4.09
N ILE A 151 -0.51 -15.48 -4.29
CA ILE A 151 -1.59 -15.21 -3.33
C ILE A 151 -2.45 -16.47 -3.15
N TYR A 152 -2.92 -17.07 -4.25
CA TYR A 152 -3.72 -18.29 -4.20
C TYR A 152 -2.94 -19.48 -3.62
N TRP A 153 -1.65 -19.62 -3.97
CA TRP A 153 -0.79 -20.66 -3.41
C TRP A 153 -0.61 -20.50 -1.90
N HIS A 154 -0.39 -19.28 -1.43
CA HIS A 154 -0.23 -19.01 0.00
C HIS A 154 -1.53 -19.24 0.76
N ALA A 155 -2.67 -18.84 0.19
CA ALA A 155 -4.00 -19.13 0.71
C ALA A 155 -4.24 -20.65 0.83
N LEU A 156 -3.89 -21.43 -0.19
CA LEU A 156 -3.98 -22.89 -0.15
C LEU A 156 -3.09 -23.48 0.93
N ARG A 157 -1.83 -23.02 1.05
CA ARG A 157 -0.89 -23.49 2.08
C ARG A 157 -1.40 -23.19 3.49
N LEU A 158 -2.02 -22.02 3.72
CA LEU A 158 -2.63 -21.68 5.00
C LEU A 158 -3.83 -22.59 5.30
N ARG A 159 -4.68 -22.86 4.30
CA ARG A 159 -5.80 -23.78 4.44
C ARG A 159 -5.35 -25.21 4.76
N LEU A 160 -4.29 -25.71 4.10
CA LEU A 160 -3.69 -27.01 4.40
C LEU A 160 -3.07 -27.06 5.81
N LYS A 161 -2.65 -25.92 6.36
CA LYS A 161 -2.17 -25.78 7.75
C LYS A 161 -3.31 -25.58 8.77
N GLY A 162 -4.58 -25.64 8.35
CA GLY A 162 -5.73 -25.52 9.25
C GLY A 162 -6.22 -24.10 9.50
N ALA A 163 -5.78 -23.10 8.74
CA ALA A 163 -6.29 -21.74 8.89
C ALA A 163 -7.79 -21.67 8.55
N ALA A 164 -8.59 -21.13 9.47
CA ALA A 164 -10.02 -20.96 9.28
C ALA A 164 -10.32 -19.93 8.17
N TYR A 165 -11.15 -20.34 7.21
CA TYR A 165 -11.64 -19.45 6.16
C TYR A 165 -12.78 -18.59 6.74
N ARG A 166 -12.60 -17.27 6.77
CA ARG A 166 -13.62 -16.33 7.26
C ARG A 166 -14.42 -15.78 6.06
N ARG A 167 -15.73 -15.58 6.26
CA ARG A 167 -16.61 -15.00 5.23
C ARG A 167 -16.23 -13.53 5.01
N LEU A 168 -16.22 -13.13 3.73
CA LEU A 168 -15.96 -11.75 3.32
C LEU A 168 -17.02 -10.82 3.95
N PRO A 169 -16.62 -9.87 4.81
CA PRO A 169 -17.55 -8.86 5.33
C PRO A 169 -17.95 -7.87 4.23
N ALA A 170 -19.06 -7.16 4.46
CA ALA A 170 -19.45 -6.04 3.61
C ALA A 170 -18.33 -4.98 3.56
N PRO A 171 -18.14 -4.29 2.41
CA PRO A 171 -17.13 -3.25 2.32
C PRO A 171 -17.41 -2.12 3.33
N PRO A 172 -16.38 -1.45 3.87
CA PRO A 172 -16.58 -0.33 4.78
C PRO A 172 -17.40 0.78 4.12
N SER A 173 -18.28 1.42 4.90
CA SER A 173 -19.18 2.49 4.42
C SER A 173 -18.46 3.79 4.07
N LYS A 174 -17.24 3.97 4.60
CA LYS A 174 -16.34 5.08 4.26
C LYS A 174 -15.20 4.54 3.41
N GLU A 175 -14.98 5.16 2.25
CA GLU A 175 -13.88 4.82 1.34
C GLU A 175 -12.49 5.16 1.92
N ILE A 176 -12.44 6.00 2.97
CA ILE A 176 -11.23 6.58 3.54
C ILE A 176 -11.23 6.47 5.06
N SER A 177 -10.11 6.02 5.60
CA SER A 177 -9.75 6.14 7.02
C SER A 177 -8.55 7.07 7.17
N ARG A 178 -8.53 7.83 8.27
CA ARG A 178 -7.46 8.76 8.63
C ARG A 178 -6.66 8.18 9.80
#